data_AF-A0A3D1R2Y4-F1
#
_entry.id   AF-A0A3D1R2Y4-F1
#
_cell.length_a   1.000
_cell.length_b   1.000
_cell.length_c   1.000
_cell.angle_alpha   90.00
_cell.angle_beta   90.00
_cell.angle_gamma   90.00
#
_symmetry.space_group_name_H-M   'P 1'
#
loop_
_entity.id
_entity.type
_entity.pdbx_description
1 polymer ?
#
loop_
_entity_poly.entity_id
_entity_poly.type
_entity_poly.pdbx_seq_one_letter_code
_entity_poly.pdbx_strand_id
1 'polypeptide(L)'
;MFDQRILGAAVLERFAGVTVTGDLAASLESFRLVHGALEGAAEAVDEARRARDAALAEIGAADTLLDRGLDGLATKLVGAGLGSRKNPFSSYSSHAPSELVILAYKTEVAAVREMAAKIAAKGPNEEVTRAIGECLQHAAKVEQAVTGLSGPQSTYDIKRAARDAAAMDWSKAYSKLRLRAELAFEDDRATFDALFTEVERVQRPVKRRKKSKADSESDVPE
;
A
#
# COMPACT_ATOMS: atom_id res chain seq x y z
N MET A 1 -18.99 8.59 -0.21
CA MET A 1 -18.16 9.79 -0.38
C MET A 1 -17.87 9.91 -1.87
N PHE A 2 -18.32 10.98 -2.53
CA PHE A 2 -18.02 11.22 -3.95
C PHE A 2 -16.54 11.55 -4.12
N ASP A 3 -15.96 11.18 -5.26
CA ASP A 3 -14.59 11.55 -5.59
C ASP A 3 -14.54 13.06 -5.88
N GLN A 4 -14.01 13.83 -4.92
CA GLN A 4 -13.91 15.29 -5.00
C GLN A 4 -13.14 15.76 -6.24
N ARG A 5 -12.20 14.95 -6.72
CA ARG A 5 -11.41 15.25 -7.91
C ARG A 5 -12.28 15.24 -9.16
N ILE A 6 -13.04 14.16 -9.35
CA ILE A 6 -13.97 14.00 -10.47
C ILE A 6 -15.06 15.08 -10.43
N LEU A 7 -15.63 15.34 -9.26
CA LEU A 7 -16.65 16.38 -9.10
C LEU A 7 -16.10 17.77 -9.42
N GLY A 8 -14.90 18.09 -8.93
CA GLY A 8 -14.26 19.38 -9.19
C GLY A 8 -13.97 19.61 -10.66
N ALA A 9 -13.42 18.60 -11.35
CA ALA A 9 -13.16 18.67 -12.79
C ALA A 9 -14.45 18.90 -13.59
N ALA A 10 -15.51 18.13 -13.30
CA ALA A 10 -16.80 18.26 -13.99
C ALA A 10 -17.43 19.65 -13.78
N VAL A 11 -17.34 20.19 -12.57
CA VAL A 11 -17.86 21.53 -12.26
C VAL A 11 -17.09 22.59 -13.06
N LEU A 12 -15.75 22.55 -13.05
CA LEU A 12 -14.93 23.49 -13.83
C LEU A 12 -15.20 23.40 -15.33
N GLU A 13 -15.41 22.19 -15.86
CA GLU A 13 -15.76 21.97 -17.27
C GLU A 13 -17.11 22.62 -17.62
N ARG A 14 -18.13 22.45 -16.77
CA ARG A 14 -19.46 23.05 -17.00
C ARG A 14 -19.43 24.57 -16.93
N PHE A 15 -18.56 25.15 -16.10
CA PHE A 15 -18.36 26.60 -16.05
C PHE A 15 -17.61 27.17 -17.27
N ALA A 16 -16.91 26.35 -18.07
CA ALA A 16 -16.09 26.83 -19.19
C ALA A 16 -16.89 27.56 -20.28
N GLY A 17 -18.19 27.27 -20.41
CA GLY A 17 -19.10 27.92 -21.36
C GLY A 17 -19.97 29.02 -20.76
N VAL A 18 -19.85 29.31 -19.46
CA VAL A 18 -20.74 30.24 -18.74
C VAL A 18 -19.99 31.53 -18.43
N THR A 19 -20.53 32.65 -18.89
CA THR A 19 -19.99 33.96 -18.51
C THR A 19 -20.41 34.30 -17.09
N VAL A 20 -19.45 34.36 -16.18
CA VAL A 20 -19.67 34.72 -14.78
C VAL A 20 -18.94 36.02 -14.44
N THR A 21 -19.53 36.83 -13.57
CA THR A 21 -18.97 38.13 -13.17
C THR A 21 -18.98 38.30 -11.65
N GLY A 22 -18.32 39.37 -11.17
CA GLY A 22 -18.33 39.76 -9.76
C GLY A 22 -17.87 38.66 -8.79
N ASP A 23 -18.61 38.51 -7.68
CA ASP A 23 -18.28 37.58 -6.60
C ASP A 23 -18.26 36.10 -7.03
N LEU A 24 -19.07 35.73 -8.03
CA LEU A 24 -19.09 34.38 -8.58
C LEU A 24 -17.80 34.08 -9.35
N ALA A 25 -17.34 35.00 -10.19
CA ALA A 25 -16.08 34.86 -10.92
C ALA A 25 -14.89 34.71 -9.97
N ALA A 26 -14.83 35.54 -8.92
CA ALA A 26 -13.78 35.44 -7.90
C ALA A 26 -13.82 34.10 -7.14
N SER A 27 -15.02 33.59 -6.86
CA SER A 27 -15.18 32.29 -6.18
C SER A 27 -14.84 31.10 -7.08
N LEU A 28 -15.14 31.18 -8.39
CA LEU A 28 -14.77 30.17 -9.38
C LEU A 28 -13.26 30.09 -9.54
N GLU A 29 -12.57 31.23 -9.63
CA GLU A 29 -11.11 31.26 -9.72
C GLU A 29 -10.44 30.71 -8.45
N SER A 30 -10.95 31.10 -7.27
CA SER A 30 -10.48 30.53 -6.01
C SER A 30 -10.68 29.01 -5.95
N PHE A 31 -11.83 28.52 -6.42
CA PHE A 31 -12.09 27.08 -6.49
C PHE A 31 -11.15 26.37 -7.46
N ARG A 32 -10.88 26.95 -8.64
CA ARG A 32 -9.94 26.42 -9.62
C ARG A 32 -8.54 26.22 -9.04
N LEU A 33 -8.02 27.22 -8.31
CA LEU A 33 -6.72 27.15 -7.65
C LEU A 33 -6.68 26.04 -6.59
N VAL A 34 -7.70 25.96 -5.74
CA VAL A 34 -7.78 24.94 -4.68
C VAL A 34 -7.96 23.53 -5.26
N HIS A 35 -8.72 23.39 -6.34
CA HIS A 35 -8.85 22.12 -7.06
C HIS A 35 -7.52 21.67 -7.67
N GLY A 36 -6.77 22.58 -8.31
CA GLY A 36 -5.41 22.28 -8.79
C GLY A 36 -4.45 21.86 -7.66
N ALA A 37 -4.55 22.49 -6.48
CA ALA A 37 -3.77 22.09 -5.32
C ALA A 37 -4.14 20.68 -4.80
N LEU A 38 -5.43 20.33 -4.81
CA LEU A 38 -5.89 18.98 -4.47
C LEU A 38 -5.39 17.93 -5.46
N GLU A 39 -5.45 18.22 -6.77
CA GLU A 39 -4.91 17.34 -7.81
C GLU A 39 -3.41 17.07 -7.60
N GLY A 40 -2.61 18.13 -7.46
CA GLY A 40 -1.17 18.01 -7.23
C GLY A 40 -0.83 17.27 -5.93
N ALA A 41 -1.61 17.50 -4.85
CA ALA A 41 -1.43 16.76 -3.60
C ALA A 41 -1.79 15.27 -3.75
N ALA A 42 -2.81 14.94 -4.54
CA ALA A 42 -3.19 13.56 -4.82
C ALA A 42 -2.10 12.82 -5.63
N GLU A 43 -1.56 13.47 -6.67
CA GLU A 43 -0.42 12.93 -7.45
C GLU A 43 0.80 12.69 -6.57
N ALA A 44 1.14 13.63 -5.68
CA ALA A 44 2.26 13.50 -4.76
C ALA A 44 2.06 12.33 -3.77
N VAL A 45 0.82 12.05 -3.34
CA VAL A 45 0.49 10.87 -2.53
C VAL A 45 0.70 9.58 -3.31
N ASP A 46 0.27 9.54 -4.57
CA ASP A 46 0.41 8.33 -5.39
C ASP A 46 1.89 8.03 -5.70
N GLU A 47 2.71 9.05 -5.95
CA GLU A 47 4.16 8.90 -6.10
C GLU A 47 4.82 8.40 -4.79
N ALA A 48 4.52 9.04 -3.66
CA ALA A 48 5.06 8.61 -2.36
C ALA A 48 4.60 7.18 -2.01
N ARG A 49 3.39 6.78 -2.41
CA ARG A 49 2.89 5.41 -2.24
C ARG A 49 3.72 4.43 -3.05
N ARG A 50 4.02 4.72 -4.31
CA ARG A 50 4.87 3.86 -5.16
C ARG A 50 6.23 3.62 -4.50
N ALA A 51 6.87 4.67 -4.00
CA ALA A 51 8.16 4.56 -3.31
C ALA A 51 8.09 3.70 -2.03
N ARG A 52 7.05 3.89 -1.22
CA ARG A 52 6.79 3.06 -0.03
C ARG A 52 6.54 1.59 -0.40
N ASP A 53 5.71 1.35 -1.41
CA ASP A 53 5.35 0.00 -1.83
C ASP A 53 6.56 -0.74 -2.43
N ALA A 54 7.45 -0.03 -3.12
CA ALA A 54 8.74 -0.57 -3.57
C ALA A 54 9.62 -1.00 -2.37
N ALA A 55 9.75 -0.16 -1.34
CA ALA A 55 10.50 -0.51 -0.13
C ALA A 55 9.89 -1.72 0.62
N LEU A 56 8.55 -1.81 0.68
CA LEU A 56 7.87 -2.99 1.24
C LEU A 56 8.12 -4.26 0.41
N ALA A 57 8.17 -4.14 -0.92
CA ALA A 57 8.50 -5.26 -1.79
C ALA A 57 9.95 -5.73 -1.61
N GLU A 58 10.90 -4.82 -1.37
CA GLU A 58 12.30 -5.17 -1.06
C GLU A 58 12.41 -5.95 0.25
N ILE A 59 11.63 -5.59 1.28
CA ILE A 59 11.56 -6.36 2.53
C ILE A 59 11.07 -7.78 2.23
N GLY A 60 9.93 -7.92 1.53
CA GLY A 60 9.39 -9.24 1.19
C GLY A 60 10.32 -10.09 0.32
N ALA A 61 11.09 -9.46 -0.58
CA ALA A 61 12.10 -10.16 -1.38
C ALA A 61 13.29 -10.62 -0.54
N ALA A 62 13.77 -9.80 0.40
CA ALA A 62 14.85 -10.16 1.31
C ALA A 62 14.43 -11.29 2.27
N ASP A 63 13.21 -11.20 2.80
CA ASP A 63 12.58 -12.17 3.68
C ASP A 63 12.44 -13.55 3.02
N THR A 64 11.90 -13.59 1.80
CA THR A 64 11.80 -14.82 1.00
C THR A 64 13.17 -15.49 0.77
N LEU A 65 14.25 -14.71 0.66
CA LEU A 65 15.59 -15.26 0.54
C LEU A 65 16.11 -15.82 1.87
N LEU A 66 15.80 -15.18 2.99
CA LEU A 66 16.14 -15.66 4.32
C LEU A 66 15.45 -17.00 4.60
N ASP A 67 14.15 -17.10 4.35
CA ASP A 67 13.37 -18.34 4.51
C ASP A 67 13.99 -19.52 3.76
N ARG A 68 14.30 -19.32 2.47
CA ARG A 68 14.96 -20.35 1.66
C ARG A 68 16.33 -20.72 2.20
N GLY A 69 17.07 -19.73 2.71
CA GLY A 69 18.35 -19.94 3.38
C GLY A 69 18.20 -20.82 4.62
N LEU A 70 17.19 -20.55 5.45
CA LEU A 70 16.87 -21.32 6.66
C LEU A 70 16.47 -22.75 6.33
N ASP A 71 15.63 -22.99 5.32
CA ASP A 71 15.30 -24.33 4.84
C ASP A 71 16.54 -25.10 4.35
N GLY A 72 17.42 -24.41 3.63
CA GLY A 72 18.69 -24.96 3.17
C GLY A 72 19.63 -25.31 4.33
N LEU A 73 19.73 -24.45 5.34
CA LEU A 73 20.51 -24.69 6.54
C LEU A 73 19.95 -25.88 7.35
N ALA A 74 18.64 -25.93 7.53
CA ALA A 74 17.95 -27.04 8.21
C ALA A 74 18.30 -28.38 7.56
N THR A 75 18.23 -28.45 6.23
CA THR A 75 18.56 -29.66 5.45
C THR A 75 20.03 -30.08 5.68
N LYS A 76 20.97 -29.12 5.63
CA LYS A 76 22.40 -29.39 5.82
C LYS A 76 22.74 -29.80 7.25
N LEU A 77 22.09 -29.22 8.27
CA LEU A 77 22.27 -29.62 9.68
C LEU A 77 21.86 -31.06 9.92
N VAL A 78 20.73 -31.49 9.34
CA VAL A 78 20.27 -32.88 9.42
C VAL A 78 21.27 -33.80 8.73
N GLY A 79 21.74 -33.44 7.52
CA GLY A 79 22.74 -34.22 6.79
C GLY A 79 24.08 -34.36 7.53
N ALA A 80 24.49 -33.32 8.27
CA ALA A 80 25.71 -33.33 9.07
C ALA A 80 25.55 -34.01 10.44
N GLY A 81 24.36 -34.53 10.78
CA GLY A 81 24.09 -35.13 12.10
C GLY A 81 24.06 -34.11 13.25
N LEU A 82 24.00 -32.81 12.94
CA LEU A 82 24.00 -31.71 13.92
C LEU A 82 22.58 -31.30 14.35
N GLY A 83 21.55 -31.84 13.70
CA GLY A 83 20.13 -31.61 14.01
C GLY A 83 19.27 -32.82 13.67
N SER A 84 18.01 -32.80 14.09
CA SER A 84 17.05 -33.89 13.83
C SER A 84 16.13 -33.56 12.67
N ARG A 85 15.61 -34.58 11.96
CA ARG A 85 14.63 -34.37 10.87
C ARG A 85 13.35 -33.67 11.33
N LYS A 86 12.91 -33.95 12.57
CA LYS A 86 11.67 -33.40 13.13
C LYS A 86 11.85 -31.96 13.58
N ASN A 87 13.02 -31.63 14.12
CA ASN A 87 13.35 -30.29 14.56
C ASN A 87 14.86 -30.04 14.34
N PRO A 88 15.24 -29.47 13.18
CA PRO A 88 16.64 -29.27 12.82
C PRO A 88 17.37 -28.27 13.71
N PHE A 89 16.64 -27.30 14.27
CA PHE A 89 17.20 -26.19 15.04
C PHE A 89 17.07 -26.33 16.55
N SER A 90 16.42 -27.37 17.08
CA SER A 90 16.07 -27.48 18.52
C SER A 90 17.25 -27.36 19.48
N SER A 91 18.47 -27.69 19.03
CA SER A 91 19.70 -27.60 19.85
C SER A 91 20.32 -26.19 19.87
N TYR A 92 19.81 -25.27 19.03
CA TYR A 92 20.41 -23.97 18.74
C TYR A 92 19.40 -22.82 18.84
N SER A 93 18.13 -23.10 18.64
CA SER A 93 17.04 -22.12 18.70
C SER A 93 15.88 -22.70 19.50
N SER A 94 15.22 -21.84 20.27
CA SER A 94 13.92 -22.15 20.87
C SER A 94 12.80 -22.17 19.83
N HIS A 95 13.08 -21.68 18.61
CA HIS A 95 12.14 -21.61 17.50
C HIS A 95 12.40 -22.73 16.50
N ALA A 96 11.33 -23.39 16.08
CA ALA A 96 11.32 -24.20 14.87
C ALA A 96 11.49 -23.30 13.61
N PRO A 97 11.92 -23.85 12.47
CA PRO A 97 12.04 -23.07 11.22
C PRO A 97 10.77 -22.27 10.90
N SER A 98 9.59 -22.90 10.99
CA SER A 98 8.30 -22.26 10.74
C SER A 98 7.92 -21.14 11.72
N GLU A 99 8.50 -21.13 12.92
CA GLU A 99 8.22 -20.10 13.93
C GLU A 99 9.10 -18.88 13.73
N LEU A 100 10.30 -19.02 13.15
CA LEU A 100 11.18 -17.90 12.80
C LEU A 100 10.53 -17.00 11.75
N VAL A 101 9.90 -17.59 10.74
CA VAL A 101 9.21 -16.90 9.62
C VAL A 101 8.04 -16.00 10.08
N ILE A 102 7.47 -16.24 11.26
CA ILE A 102 6.29 -15.51 11.76
C ILE A 102 6.70 -14.39 12.72
N LEU A 103 7.99 -14.27 13.06
CA LEU A 103 8.48 -13.22 13.95
C LEU A 103 8.47 -11.86 13.25
N ALA A 104 8.42 -10.79 14.04
CA ALA A 104 8.73 -9.47 13.52
C ALA A 104 10.19 -9.45 13.01
N TYR A 105 10.44 -8.88 11.82
CA TYR A 105 11.73 -8.95 11.12
C TYR A 105 12.97 -8.68 11.98
N LYS A 106 12.93 -7.71 12.90
CA LYS A 106 14.08 -7.43 13.79
C LYS A 106 14.35 -8.56 14.79
N THR A 107 13.30 -9.16 15.33
CA THR A 107 13.38 -10.29 16.24
C THR A 107 13.88 -11.53 15.52
N GLU A 108 13.40 -11.76 14.30
CA GLU A 108 13.85 -12.84 13.44
C GLU A 108 15.35 -12.73 13.13
N VAL A 109 15.82 -11.57 12.67
CA VAL A 109 17.25 -11.33 12.38
C VAL A 109 18.12 -11.59 13.62
N ALA A 110 17.67 -11.18 14.80
CA ALA A 110 18.38 -11.45 16.05
C ALA A 110 18.43 -12.95 16.37
N ALA A 111 17.30 -13.66 16.22
CA ALA A 111 17.22 -15.10 16.45
C ALA A 111 18.11 -15.89 15.47
N VAL A 112 18.14 -15.50 14.19
CA VAL A 112 19.02 -16.11 13.17
C VAL A 112 20.49 -15.90 13.53
N ARG A 113 20.88 -14.70 13.98
CA ARG A 113 22.25 -14.41 14.44
C ARG A 113 22.65 -15.27 15.65
N GLU A 114 21.77 -15.40 16.64
CA GLU A 114 22.01 -16.22 17.82
C GLU A 114 22.15 -17.71 17.45
N MET A 115 21.24 -18.22 16.62
CA MET A 115 21.25 -19.59 16.14
C MET A 115 22.54 -19.88 15.36
N ALA A 116 22.93 -19.00 14.44
CA ALA A 116 24.16 -19.10 13.66
C ALA A 116 25.40 -19.20 14.56
N ALA A 117 25.49 -18.35 15.59
CA ALA A 117 26.60 -18.38 16.54
C ALA A 117 26.67 -19.72 17.31
N LYS A 118 25.54 -20.25 17.77
CA LYS A 118 25.48 -21.53 18.47
C LYS A 118 25.85 -22.72 17.57
N ILE A 119 25.48 -22.70 16.30
CA ILE A 119 25.88 -23.73 15.34
C ILE A 119 27.38 -23.62 15.05
N ALA A 120 27.90 -22.42 14.81
CA ALA A 120 29.33 -22.21 14.55
C ALA A 120 30.22 -22.68 15.71
N ALA A 121 29.76 -22.51 16.96
CA ALA A 121 30.46 -23.01 18.15
C ALA A 121 30.60 -24.55 18.21
N LYS A 122 29.87 -25.30 17.39
CA LYS A 122 30.02 -26.77 17.27
C LYS A 122 31.11 -27.21 16.31
N GLY A 123 31.76 -26.28 15.61
CA GLY A 123 32.76 -26.61 14.58
C GLY A 123 32.15 -27.45 13.44
N PRO A 124 31.09 -26.97 12.77
CA PRO A 124 30.40 -27.74 11.74
C PRO A 124 31.28 -27.89 10.48
N ASN A 125 30.87 -28.79 9.58
CA ASN A 125 31.56 -28.95 8.30
C ASN A 125 31.46 -27.67 7.42
N GLU A 126 32.21 -27.66 6.33
CA GLU A 126 32.29 -26.50 5.43
C GLU A 126 30.94 -26.14 4.79
N GLU A 127 30.12 -27.14 4.42
CA GLU A 127 28.82 -26.91 3.81
C GLU A 127 27.83 -26.21 4.75
N VAL A 128 27.78 -26.63 6.01
CA VAL A 128 26.98 -25.99 7.04
C VAL A 128 27.53 -24.58 7.34
N THR A 129 28.85 -24.42 7.42
CA THR A 129 29.50 -23.11 7.63
C THR A 129 29.12 -22.12 6.53
N ARG A 130 29.11 -22.56 5.26
CA ARG A 130 28.70 -21.74 4.13
C ARG A 130 27.23 -21.34 4.21
N ALA A 131 26.35 -22.29 4.56
CA ALA A 131 24.92 -22.04 4.71
C ALA A 131 24.59 -21.05 5.83
N ILE A 132 25.35 -21.10 6.94
CA ILE A 132 25.27 -20.09 8.01
C ILE A 132 25.62 -18.71 7.45
N GLY A 133 26.72 -18.61 6.69
CA GLY A 133 27.13 -17.35 6.05
C GLY A 133 26.06 -16.78 5.13
N GLU A 134 25.43 -17.62 4.31
CA GLU A 134 24.29 -17.23 3.45
C GLU A 134 23.11 -16.70 4.29
N CYS A 135 22.70 -17.41 5.34
CA CYS A 135 21.61 -16.97 6.22
C CYS A 135 21.91 -15.62 6.88
N LEU A 136 23.15 -15.41 7.35
CA LEU A 136 23.56 -14.14 7.96
C LEU A 136 23.57 -12.98 6.94
N GLN A 137 23.98 -13.24 5.70
CA GLN A 137 23.90 -12.25 4.61
C GLN A 137 22.45 -11.89 4.27
N HIS A 138 21.55 -12.88 4.22
CA HIS A 138 20.13 -12.64 3.98
C HIS A 138 19.47 -11.87 5.14
N ALA A 139 19.76 -12.24 6.38
CA ALA A 139 19.29 -11.52 7.57
C ALA A 139 19.76 -10.06 7.59
N ALA A 140 21.00 -9.78 7.18
CA ALA A 140 21.49 -8.41 7.03
C ALA A 140 20.73 -7.62 5.94
N LYS A 141 20.35 -8.26 4.83
CA LYS A 141 19.52 -7.63 3.79
C LYS A 141 18.12 -7.29 4.30
N VAL A 142 17.50 -8.17 5.09
CA VAL A 142 16.20 -7.89 5.73
C VAL A 142 16.31 -6.68 6.65
N GLU A 143 17.33 -6.62 7.51
CA GLU A 143 17.55 -5.49 8.42
C GLU A 143 17.78 -4.17 7.67
N GLN A 144 18.56 -4.20 6.57
CA GLN A 144 18.77 -3.03 5.71
C GLN A 144 17.48 -2.57 5.04
N ALA A 145 16.69 -3.50 4.46
CA ALA A 145 15.42 -3.17 3.82
C ALA A 145 14.40 -2.59 4.81
N VAL A 146 14.30 -3.17 6.01
CA VAL A 146 13.44 -2.66 7.09
C VAL A 146 13.86 -1.25 7.51
N THR A 147 15.16 -0.98 7.59
CA THR A 147 15.69 0.36 7.89
C THR A 147 15.36 1.35 6.76
N GLY A 148 15.44 0.89 5.51
CA GLY A 148 15.13 1.67 4.31
C GLY A 148 13.66 2.12 4.20
N LEU A 149 12.72 1.44 4.86
CA LEU A 149 11.28 1.77 4.81
C LEU A 149 10.91 3.09 5.52
N SER A 150 11.66 3.49 6.55
CA SER A 150 11.28 4.63 7.42
C SER A 150 11.09 5.95 6.64
N GLY A 151 12.02 6.25 5.73
CA GLY A 151 11.97 7.46 4.90
C GLY A 151 10.75 7.50 3.95
N PRO A 152 10.55 6.47 3.09
CA PRO A 152 9.38 6.36 2.23
C PRO A 152 8.05 6.38 3.00
N GLN A 153 7.96 5.69 4.15
CA GLN A 153 6.75 5.69 4.98
C GLN A 153 6.43 7.09 5.52
N SER A 154 7.42 7.77 6.10
CA SER A 154 7.27 9.15 6.60
C SER A 154 6.85 10.12 5.49
N THR A 155 7.47 10.00 4.31
CA THR A 155 7.12 10.83 3.15
C THR A 155 5.67 10.58 2.72
N TYR A 156 5.24 9.32 2.63
CA TYR A 156 3.86 8.97 2.32
C TYR A 156 2.87 9.58 3.32
N ASP A 157 3.15 9.50 4.62
CA ASP A 157 2.29 10.06 5.66
C ASP A 157 2.19 11.59 5.57
N ILE A 158 3.31 12.29 5.33
CA ILE A 158 3.33 13.74 5.11
C ILE A 158 2.49 14.12 3.90
N LYS A 159 2.68 13.44 2.75
CA LYS A 159 1.91 13.74 1.54
C LYS A 159 0.43 13.43 1.72
N ARG A 160 0.09 12.35 2.43
CA ARG A 160 -1.29 12.00 2.76
C ARG A 160 -1.96 13.10 3.59
N ALA A 161 -1.29 13.57 4.63
CA ALA A 161 -1.79 14.67 5.46
C ALA A 161 -1.99 15.96 4.65
N ALA A 162 -1.06 16.29 3.75
CA ALA A 162 -1.19 17.45 2.86
C ALA A 162 -2.39 17.34 1.92
N ARG A 163 -2.65 16.16 1.34
CA ARG A 163 -3.83 15.89 0.52
C ARG A 163 -5.12 16.02 1.34
N ASP A 164 -5.13 15.51 2.57
CA ASP A 164 -6.31 15.57 3.44
C ASP A 164 -6.62 17.03 3.82
N ALA A 165 -5.59 17.86 4.07
CA ALA A 165 -5.76 19.30 4.26
C ALA A 165 -6.30 19.99 2.99
N ALA A 166 -5.74 19.68 1.81
CA ALA A 166 -6.23 20.20 0.54
C ALA A 166 -7.69 19.80 0.26
N ALA A 167 -8.11 18.59 0.65
CA ALA A 167 -9.49 18.11 0.52
C ALA A 167 -10.48 18.89 1.41
N MET A 168 -10.03 19.30 2.61
CA MET A 168 -10.83 20.17 3.48
C MET A 168 -10.99 21.56 2.88
N ASP A 169 -9.92 22.15 2.36
CA ASP A 169 -9.98 23.48 1.74
C ASP A 169 -10.79 23.45 0.44
N TRP A 170 -10.68 22.35 -0.34
CA TRP A 170 -11.52 22.10 -1.50
C TRP A 170 -13.01 22.11 -1.13
N SER A 171 -13.38 21.43 -0.04
CA SER A 171 -14.78 21.36 0.41
C SER A 171 -15.35 22.74 0.78
N LYS A 172 -14.52 23.58 1.41
CA LYS A 172 -14.90 24.98 1.74
C LYS A 172 -15.04 25.82 0.48
N ALA A 173 -14.07 25.75 -0.44
CA ALA A 173 -14.09 26.49 -1.69
C ALA A 173 -15.27 26.09 -2.58
N TYR A 174 -15.57 24.78 -2.66
CA TYR A 174 -16.72 24.25 -3.37
C TYR A 174 -18.05 24.77 -2.79
N SER A 175 -18.20 24.71 -1.47
CA SER A 175 -19.40 25.20 -0.78
C SER A 175 -19.61 26.70 -1.02
N LYS A 176 -18.53 27.49 -0.96
CA LYS A 176 -18.57 28.93 -1.26
C LYS A 176 -18.95 29.19 -2.71
N LEU A 177 -18.36 28.46 -3.66
CA LEU A 177 -18.69 28.57 -5.08
C LEU A 177 -20.18 28.28 -5.31
N ARG A 178 -20.70 27.19 -4.71
CA ARG A 178 -22.12 26.83 -4.81
C ARG A 178 -23.03 27.93 -4.26
N LEU A 179 -22.73 28.46 -3.08
CA LEU A 179 -23.50 29.56 -2.49
C LEU A 179 -23.53 30.80 -3.41
N ARG A 180 -22.39 31.17 -4.00
CA ARG A 180 -22.32 32.33 -4.91
C ARG A 180 -23.03 32.08 -6.24
N ALA A 181 -23.00 30.85 -6.73
CA ALA A 181 -23.73 30.49 -7.93
C ALA A 181 -25.25 30.49 -7.68
N GLU A 182 -25.69 30.02 -6.51
CA GLU A 182 -27.12 30.04 -6.15
C GLU A 182 -27.68 31.46 -6.12
N LEU A 183 -26.92 32.42 -5.59
CA LEU A 183 -27.29 33.84 -5.61
C LEU A 183 -27.24 34.46 -7.02
N ALA A 184 -26.26 34.08 -7.83
CA ALA A 184 -26.08 34.65 -9.17
C ALA A 184 -27.11 34.13 -10.18
N PHE A 185 -27.65 32.93 -9.95
CA PHE A 185 -28.63 32.26 -10.81
C PHE A 185 -29.98 32.08 -10.11
N GLU A 186 -30.36 33.00 -9.21
CA GLU A 186 -31.63 32.95 -8.47
C GLU A 186 -32.83 32.85 -9.42
N ASP A 187 -32.81 33.62 -10.52
CA ASP A 187 -33.86 33.62 -11.55
C ASP A 187 -33.67 32.54 -12.63
N ASP A 188 -32.54 31.82 -12.65
CA ASP A 188 -32.23 30.76 -13.62
C ASP A 188 -31.75 29.48 -12.90
N ARG A 189 -32.70 28.85 -12.20
CA ARG A 189 -32.40 27.63 -11.45
C ARG A 189 -31.89 26.48 -12.32
N ALA A 190 -32.32 26.41 -13.59
CA ALA A 190 -31.90 25.38 -14.52
C ALA A 190 -30.39 25.43 -14.79
N THR A 191 -29.83 26.63 -14.97
CA THR A 191 -28.38 26.82 -15.11
C THR A 191 -27.63 26.41 -13.86
N PHE A 192 -28.12 26.78 -12.67
CA PHE A 192 -27.50 26.33 -11.41
C PHE A 192 -27.49 24.79 -11.29
N ASP A 193 -28.63 24.14 -11.52
CA ASP A 193 -28.73 22.69 -11.39
C ASP A 193 -27.83 21.98 -12.43
N ALA A 194 -27.74 22.51 -13.66
CA ALA A 194 -26.84 21.99 -14.69
C ALA A 194 -25.36 22.07 -14.27
N LEU A 195 -24.93 23.19 -13.68
CA LEU A 195 -23.55 23.39 -13.22
C LEU A 195 -23.15 22.41 -12.09
N PHE A 196 -24.07 22.14 -11.16
CA PHE A 196 -23.80 21.33 -9.98
C PHE A 196 -24.46 19.94 -9.98
N THR A 197 -24.90 19.47 -11.16
CA THR A 197 -25.47 18.13 -11.32
C THR A 197 -24.51 17.07 -10.78
N GLU A 198 -25.05 16.08 -10.05
CA GLU A 198 -24.24 14.98 -9.53
C GLU A 198 -23.48 14.28 -10.65
N VAL A 199 -22.20 13.99 -10.44
CA VAL A 199 -21.45 13.16 -11.38
C VAL A 199 -21.78 11.70 -11.08
N GLU A 200 -22.34 10.98 -12.06
CA GLU A 200 -22.55 9.54 -11.93
C GLU A 200 -21.22 8.88 -11.57
N ARG A 201 -21.25 8.01 -10.55
CA ARG A 201 -20.05 7.26 -10.18
C ARG A 201 -19.69 6.36 -11.36
N VAL A 202 -18.56 6.64 -12.01
CA VAL A 202 -17.93 5.68 -12.91
C VAL A 202 -17.62 4.43 -12.08
N GLN A 203 -18.48 3.42 -12.14
CA GLN A 203 -18.22 2.14 -11.51
C GLN A 203 -16.97 1.58 -12.17
N ARG A 204 -15.90 1.40 -11.39
CA ARG A 204 -14.76 0.58 -11.84
C ARG A 204 -15.33 -0.76 -12.32
N PRO A 205 -14.94 -1.27 -13.51
CA PRO A 205 -15.50 -2.49 -14.04
C PRO A 205 -15.28 -3.64 -13.04
N VAL A 206 -16.36 -4.06 -12.39
CA VAL A 206 -16.35 -5.26 -11.55
C VAL A 206 -16.22 -6.43 -12.50
N LYS A 207 -15.04 -7.07 -12.53
CA LYS A 207 -14.88 -8.35 -13.24
C LYS A 207 -15.92 -9.32 -12.68
N ARG A 208 -16.99 -9.57 -13.45
CA ARG A 208 -17.98 -10.60 -13.13
C ARG A 208 -17.24 -11.92 -12.94
N ARG A 209 -17.26 -12.44 -11.70
CA ARG A 209 -16.77 -13.78 -11.40
C ARG A 209 -17.64 -14.76 -12.21
N LYS A 210 -17.01 -15.55 -13.09
CA LYS A 210 -17.68 -16.54 -13.92
C LYS A 210 -18.34 -17.56 -12.99
N LYS A 211 -19.67 -17.68 -13.04
CA LYS A 211 -20.42 -18.72 -12.31
C LYS A 211 -19.93 -20.07 -12.85
N SER A 212 -19.34 -20.90 -12.00
CA SER A 212 -18.98 -22.28 -12.35
C SER A 212 -20.27 -23.07 -12.60
N LYS A 213 -20.32 -23.77 -13.74
CA LYS A 213 -21.31 -24.83 -14.02
C LYS A 213 -21.09 -25.96 -13.01
N ALA A 214 -21.81 -25.92 -11.91
CA ALA A 214 -21.97 -27.03 -10.99
C ALA A 214 -23.26 -26.77 -10.22
N ASP A 215 -24.40 -26.85 -10.91
CA ASP A 215 -25.76 -26.92 -10.35
C ASP A 215 -26.75 -27.21 -11.49
N SER A 216 -26.44 -28.21 -12.31
CA SER A 216 -27.37 -28.74 -13.31
C SER A 216 -27.11 -30.22 -13.55
N GLU A 217 -27.11 -31.02 -12.49
CA GLU A 217 -27.28 -32.47 -12.58
C GLU A 217 -27.55 -33.03 -11.18
N SER A 218 -28.83 -33.05 -10.81
CA SER A 218 -29.42 -34.01 -9.88
C SER A 218 -30.91 -33.72 -9.79
N ASP A 219 -31.68 -34.25 -10.74
CA ASP A 219 -33.02 -34.69 -10.43
C ASP A 219 -33.47 -35.78 -11.41
N VAL A 220 -34.23 -36.74 -10.87
CA VAL A 220 -34.72 -38.02 -11.42
C VAL A 220 -33.75 -39.18 -11.13
N PRO A 221 -34.13 -40.16 -10.27
CA PRO A 221 -35.36 -40.96 -10.48
C PRO A 221 -36.17 -41.37 -9.23
N GLU A 222 -37.50 -41.44 -9.39
CA GLU A 222 -38.31 -42.66 -9.18
C GLU A 222 -39.65 -42.55 -9.92
#